data_AF-A0A2G3DT63-F1
#
_entry.id   AF-A0A2G3DT63-F1
#
_cell.length_a   1.000
_cell.length_b   1.000
_cell.length_c   1.000
_cell.angle_alpha   90.00
_cell.angle_beta   90.00
_cell.angle_gamma   90.00
#
_symmetry.space_group_name_H-M   'P 1'
#
loop_
_entity.id
_entity.type
_entity.pdbx_description
1 polymer ?
#
loop_
_entity_poly.entity_id
_entity_poly.type
_entity_poly.pdbx_seq_one_letter_code
_entity_poly.pdbx_strand_id
1 'polypeptide(L)'
;MIINDKYKNKTIARIIGREAKNRGFIFDSIRKGQLTNYLAIFNRKTRGKAQRFDIYEDLLHKGKISLVCMGEKIDTEYRDKLSFETAMKKFAEYMNIIGYKKWMMH
;
A
#
# COMPACT_ATOMS: atom_id res chain seq x y z
N MET A 1 -15.19 -15.81 -2.05
CA MET A 1 -14.89 -15.49 -3.46
C MET A 1 -13.45 -14.99 -3.52
N ILE A 2 -12.55 -15.65 -4.27
CA ILE A 2 -11.15 -15.21 -4.37
C ILE A 2 -11.12 -13.93 -5.21
N ILE A 3 -10.68 -12.82 -4.62
CA ILE A 3 -10.50 -11.56 -5.34
C ILE A 3 -9.27 -11.71 -6.23
N ASN A 4 -9.42 -11.49 -7.53
CA ASN A 4 -8.29 -11.61 -8.47
C ASN A 4 -7.32 -10.43 -8.37
N ASP A 5 -6.07 -10.67 -8.75
CA ASP A 5 -4.99 -9.68 -8.69
C ASP A 5 -5.29 -8.44 -9.55
N LYS A 6 -5.94 -8.61 -10.71
CA LYS A 6 -6.32 -7.50 -11.60
C LYS A 6 -7.22 -6.48 -10.89
N TYR A 7 -8.20 -6.96 -10.12
CA TYR A 7 -9.08 -6.10 -9.33
C TYR A 7 -8.31 -5.42 -8.20
N LYS A 8 -7.49 -6.17 -7.45
CA LYS A 8 -6.67 -5.60 -6.35
C LYS A 8 -5.80 -4.45 -6.87
N ASN A 9 -5.10 -4.68 -7.98
CA ASN A 9 -4.21 -3.70 -8.60
C ASN A 9 -4.98 -2.44 -9.04
N LYS A 10 -6.12 -2.62 -9.72
CA LYS A 10 -6.98 -1.50 -10.14
C LYS A 10 -7.48 -0.69 -8.95
N THR A 11 -7.84 -1.37 -7.86
CA THR A 11 -8.32 -0.73 -6.64
C THR A 11 -7.21 0.05 -5.94
N ILE A 12 -6.01 -0.52 -5.80
CA ILE A 12 -4.86 0.19 -5.22
C ILE A 12 -4.49 1.41 -6.06
N ALA A 13 -4.38 1.24 -7.38
CA ALA A 13 -4.06 2.34 -8.29
C ALA A 13 -5.09 3.48 -8.20
N ARG A 14 -6.38 3.14 -8.09
CA ARG A 14 -7.48 4.10 -7.97
C ARG A 14 -7.49 4.84 -6.64
N ILE A 15 -7.32 4.13 -5.52
CA ILE A 15 -7.50 4.70 -4.17
C ILE A 15 -6.22 5.38 -3.67
N ILE A 16 -5.07 4.77 -3.90
CA ILE A 16 -3.78 5.21 -3.34
C ILE A 16 -2.87 5.74 -4.44
N GLY A 17 -2.81 5.05 -5.59
CA GLY A 17 -1.81 5.32 -6.63
C GLY A 17 -1.86 6.73 -7.20
N ARG A 18 -3.06 7.30 -7.42
CA ARG A 18 -3.20 8.67 -7.94
C ARG A 18 -2.57 9.70 -7.01
N GLU A 19 -2.88 9.62 -5.72
CA GLU A 19 -2.37 10.55 -4.72
C GLU A 19 -0.87 10.35 -4.47
N ALA A 20 -0.42 9.09 -4.44
CA ALA A 20 1.01 8.77 -4.36
C ALA A 20 1.79 9.41 -5.51
N LYS A 21 1.30 9.27 -6.75
CA LYS A 21 1.91 9.86 -7.94
C LYS A 21 1.96 11.39 -7.87
N ASN A 22 0.88 12.04 -7.44
CA ASN A 22 0.86 13.50 -7.24
C ASN A 22 1.94 13.98 -6.25
N ARG A 23 2.30 13.12 -5.29
CA ARG A 23 3.35 13.38 -4.29
C ARG A 23 4.75 12.94 -4.71
N GLY A 24 4.92 12.60 -5.98
CA GLY A 24 6.20 12.23 -6.57
C GLY A 24 6.63 10.78 -6.32
N PHE A 25 5.71 9.91 -5.89
CA PHE A 25 6.00 8.47 -5.82
C PHE A 25 5.89 7.82 -7.18
N ILE A 26 6.80 6.89 -7.42
CA ILE A 26 6.79 5.96 -8.53
C ILE A 26 6.21 4.65 -7.99
N PHE A 27 5.30 4.06 -8.76
CA PHE A 27 4.69 2.78 -8.46
C PHE A 27 5.51 1.68 -9.12
N ASP A 28 6.09 0.81 -8.30
CA ASP A 28 6.81 -0.39 -8.75
C ASP A 28 5.93 -1.63 -8.63
N SER A 29 6.15 -2.55 -9.57
CA SER A 29 5.29 -3.71 -9.76
C SER A 29 5.41 -4.77 -8.67
N ILE A 30 4.36 -5.58 -8.60
CA ILE A 30 4.09 -6.70 -7.71
C ILE A 30 5.25 -7.69 -7.67
N ARG A 31 5.68 -8.05 -6.46
CA ARG A 31 6.66 -9.12 -6.21
C ARG A 31 6.02 -10.23 -5.40
N LYS A 32 6.06 -11.46 -5.91
CA LYS A 32 5.68 -12.65 -5.15
C LYS A 32 6.89 -13.15 -4.36
N GLY A 33 6.80 -13.08 -3.04
CA GLY A 33 7.71 -13.76 -2.12
C GLY A 33 7.14 -15.12 -1.70
N GLN A 34 7.91 -15.86 -0.91
CA GLN A 34 7.51 -17.20 -0.46
C GLN A 34 6.33 -17.18 0.51
N LEU A 35 6.25 -16.18 1.40
CA LEU A 35 5.21 -16.01 2.42
C LEU A 35 4.42 -14.70 2.29
N THR A 36 4.84 -13.83 1.37
CA THR A 36 4.25 -12.51 1.17
C THR A 36 4.02 -12.24 -0.30
N ASN A 37 2.89 -11.62 -0.62
CA ASN A 37 2.61 -11.14 -1.97
C ASN A 37 2.52 -9.62 -1.95
N TYR A 38 3.53 -8.94 -2.49
CA TYR A 38 3.53 -7.48 -2.58
C TYR A 38 2.53 -7.03 -3.63
N LEU A 39 1.45 -6.40 -3.21
CA LEU A 39 0.43 -5.84 -4.10
C LEU A 39 0.88 -4.51 -4.70
N ALA A 40 1.67 -3.74 -3.95
CA ALA A 40 2.19 -2.45 -4.40
C ALA A 40 3.45 -2.06 -3.65
N ILE A 41 4.39 -1.45 -4.36
CA ILE A 41 5.56 -0.82 -3.78
C ILE A 41 5.61 0.61 -4.33
N PHE A 42 5.72 1.59 -3.44
CA PHE A 42 5.80 2.98 -3.83
C PHE A 42 7.08 3.60 -3.30
N ASN A 43 7.87 4.17 -4.19
CA ASN A 43 9.17 4.76 -3.87
C ASN A 43 9.23 6.22 -4.35
N ARG A 44 9.86 7.09 -3.56
CA ARG A 44 10.31 8.40 -4.02
C ARG A 44 11.65 8.76 -3.42
N LYS A 45 12.35 9.69 -4.07
CA LYS A 45 13.49 10.39 -3.50
C LYS A 45 13.15 11.87 -3.42
N THR A 46 13.31 12.47 -2.26
CA THR A 46 12.99 13.89 -2.03
C THR A 46 14.04 14.49 -1.09
N ARG A 47 14.66 15.61 -1.50
CA ARG A 47 15.71 16.30 -0.72
C ARG A 47 16.82 15.35 -0.21
N GLY A 48 17.28 14.46 -1.08
CA GLY A 48 18.33 13.49 -0.76
C GLY A 48 17.88 12.28 0.09
N LYS A 49 16.65 12.27 0.61
CA LYS A 49 16.11 11.18 1.43
C LYS A 49 15.21 10.25 0.60
N ALA A 50 15.37 8.94 0.80
CA ALA A 50 14.50 7.95 0.19
C ALA A 50 13.28 7.73 1.09
N GLN A 51 12.09 7.67 0.49
CA GLN A 51 10.87 7.28 1.17
C GLN A 51 10.18 6.17 0.40
N ARG A 52 9.77 5.14 1.13
CA ARG A 52 9.11 3.96 0.60
C ARG A 52 7.91 3.58 1.45
N PHE A 53 6.86 3.09 0.79
CA PHE A 53 5.81 2.33 1.46
C PHE A 53 5.34 1.17 0.59
N ASP A 54 4.98 0.09 1.26
CA ASP A 54 4.64 -1.19 0.65
C ASP A 54 3.25 -1.63 1.11
N ILE A 55 2.50 -2.23 0.20
CA ILE A 55 1.25 -2.93 0.51
C ILE A 55 1.43 -4.38 0.11
N TYR A 56 1.22 -5.29 1.04
CA TYR A 56 1.38 -6.73 0.77
C TYR A 56 0.32 -7.56 1.49
N GLU A 57 0.11 -8.77 0.98
CA GLU A 57 -0.70 -9.80 1.61
C GLU A 57 0.17 -10.84 2.30
N ASP A 58 -0.31 -11.33 3.43
CA ASP A 58 0.22 -12.52 4.08
C ASP A 58 -0.35 -13.76 3.39
N LEU A 59 0.53 -14.63 2.88
CA LEU A 59 0.12 -15.86 2.19
C LEU A 59 -0.22 -16.99 3.16
N LEU A 60 0.25 -16.92 4.41
CA LEU A 60 -0.09 -17.86 5.47
C LEU A 60 -1.47 -17.56 6.05
N HIS A 61 -1.76 -16.28 6.27
CA HIS A 61 -3.03 -15.80 6.83
C HIS A 61 -3.92 -15.17 5.75
N LYS A 62 -4.73 -16.00 5.08
CA LYS A 62 -5.60 -15.56 3.98
C LYS A 62 -6.47 -14.37 4.37
N GLY A 63 -6.38 -13.30 3.57
CA GLY A 63 -7.16 -12.07 3.76
C GLY A 63 -6.46 -11.03 4.63
N LYS A 64 -5.34 -11.37 5.29
CA LYS A 64 -4.54 -10.39 6.02
C LYS A 64 -3.66 -9.59 5.07
N ILE A 65 -3.73 -8.27 5.19
CA ILE A 65 -2.93 -7.34 4.41
C ILE A 65 -2.31 -6.28 5.29
N SER A 66 -1.15 -5.80 4.87
CA SER A 66 -0.37 -4.85 5.62
C SER A 66 0.05 -3.68 4.74
N LEU A 67 0.02 -2.48 5.31
CA LEU A 67 0.77 -1.32 4.83
C LEU A 67 2.01 -1.18 5.71
N VAL A 68 3.19 -1.11 5.11
CA VAL A 68 4.42 -0.73 5.81
C VAL A 68 4.93 0.58 5.25
N CYS A 69 5.14 1.56 6.11
CA CYS A 69 5.66 2.87 5.73
C CYS A 69 6.63 3.36 6.79
N MET A 70 7.92 3.50 6.42
CA MET A 70 8.93 4.11 7.28
C MET A 70 9.01 3.52 8.71
N GLY A 71 9.04 2.18 8.80
CA GLY A 71 9.11 1.44 10.07
C GLY A 71 7.76 1.19 10.75
N GLU A 72 6.71 1.92 10.36
CA GLU A 72 5.35 1.69 10.85
C GLU A 72 4.65 0.62 10.04
N LYS A 73 3.87 -0.21 10.71
CA LYS A 73 3.07 -1.27 10.07
C LYS A 73 1.62 -1.16 10.50
N ILE A 74 0.71 -1.17 9.52
CA ILE A 74 -0.73 -1.22 9.75
C ILE A 74 -1.25 -2.50 9.15
N ASP A 75 -1.82 -3.35 10.01
CA ASP A 75 -2.50 -4.57 9.63
C ASP A 75 -4.01 -4.36 9.50
N THR A 76 -4.62 -5.10 8.58
CA THR A 76 -6.06 -5.22 8.43
C THR A 76 -6.39 -6.51 7.69
N GLU A 77 -7.68 -6.85 7.65
CA GLU A 77 -8.18 -8.02 6.95
C GLU A 77 -9.23 -7.65 5.90
N TYR A 78 -9.39 -8.53 4.91
CA TYR A 78 -10.48 -8.47 3.94
C TYR A 78 -11.00 -9.87 3.61
N ARG A 79 -12.26 -9.96 3.21
CA ARG A 79 -12.94 -11.21 2.82
C ARG A 79 -13.58 -11.14 1.44
N ASP A 80 -13.82 -9.92 0.96
CA ASP A 80 -14.51 -9.61 -0.28
C ASP A 80 -14.04 -8.27 -0.86
N LYS A 81 -14.62 -7.89 -2.00
CA LYS A 81 -14.28 -6.65 -2.71
C LYS A 81 -14.51 -5.41 -1.84
N LEU A 82 -15.61 -5.37 -1.10
CA LEU A 82 -15.97 -4.21 -0.28
C LEU A 82 -14.98 -4.02 0.87
N SER A 83 -14.69 -5.08 1.62
CA SER A 83 -13.71 -5.07 2.70
C SER A 83 -12.29 -4.77 2.20
N PHE A 84 -11.92 -5.23 1.00
CA PHE A 84 -10.65 -4.86 0.38
C PHE A 84 -10.58 -3.36 0.04
N GLU A 85 -11.65 -2.80 -0.53
CA GLU A 85 -11.73 -1.35 -0.77
C GLU A 85 -11.68 -0.54 0.53
N THR A 86 -12.37 -0.98 1.57
CA THR A 86 -12.32 -0.36 2.91
C THR A 86 -10.90 -0.39 3.49
N ALA A 87 -10.20 -1.52 3.36
CA ALA A 87 -8.81 -1.63 3.78
C ALA A 87 -7.89 -0.65 3.03
N MET A 88 -8.05 -0.51 1.71
CA MET A 88 -7.29 0.47 0.92
C MET A 88 -7.59 1.91 1.31
N LYS A 89 -8.84 2.24 1.67
CA LYS A 89 -9.20 3.57 2.17
C LYS A 89 -8.53 3.86 3.51
N LYS A 90 -8.50 2.89 4.43
CA LYS A 90 -7.76 3.00 5.71
C LYS A 90 -6.26 3.27 5.49
N PHE A 91 -5.65 2.57 4.54
CA PHE A 91 -4.25 2.82 4.18
C PHE A 91 -4.04 4.20 3.54
N ALA A 92 -4.93 4.63 2.66
CA ALA A 92 -4.88 5.96 2.04
C ALA A 92 -4.99 7.08 3.09
N GLU A 93 -5.92 6.95 4.05
CA GLU A 93 -6.10 7.87 5.15
C GLU A 93 -4.82 8.00 5.99
N TYR A 94 -4.24 6.87 6.42
CA TYR A 94 -2.97 6.89 7.13
C TYR A 94 -1.86 7.57 6.34
N MET A 95 -1.73 7.27 5.04
CA MET A 95 -0.70 7.88 4.19
C MET A 95 -0.91 9.40 4.07
N ASN A 96 -2.15 9.87 3.97
CA ASN A 96 -2.47 11.29 3.88
C ASN A 96 -2.22 12.06 5.18
N ILE A 97 -2.51 11.45 6.34
CA ILE A 97 -2.35 12.09 7.64
C ILE A 97 -0.86 12.04 8.06
N ILE A 98 -0.24 10.87 7.96
CA ILE A 98 1.07 10.58 8.54
C ILE A 98 2.10 10.30 7.45
N GLY A 99 1.86 9.27 6.64
CA GLY A 99 2.88 8.66 5.77
C GLY A 99 3.60 9.67 4.88
N TYR A 100 2.86 10.46 4.10
CA TYR A 100 3.44 11.43 3.17
C TYR A 100 4.08 12.65 3.84
N LYS A 101 3.67 12.98 5.07
CA LYS A 101 4.11 14.17 5.82
C LYS A 101 5.32 13.93 6.71
N LYS A 102 5.65 12.67 7.03
CA LYS A 102 6.73 12.28 7.96
C LYS A 102 8.09 12.92 7.65
N TRP A 103 8.34 13.38 6.42
CA TRP A 103 9.58 14.06 6.01
C TRP A 103 9.42 15.54 5.64
N MET A 104 8.21 16.10 5.70
CA MET A 104 7.96 17.53 5.43
C MET A 104 8.05 18.41 6.69
N MET A 105 8.26 17.80 7.87
CA MET A 105 8.33 18.50 9.16
C MET A 105 9.76 18.80 9.65
N HIS A 106 10.76 18.69 8.77
CA HIS A 106 12.16 19.01 9.08
C HIS A 106 12.76 19.91 8.01
#